data_AF-A0A3C0HB66-F1
#
_entry.id   AF-A0A3C0HB66-F1
#
_cell.length_a   1.000
_cell.length_b   1.000
_cell.length_c   1.000
_cell.angle_alpha   90.00
_cell.angle_beta   90.00
_cell.angle_gamma   90.00
#
_symmetry.space_group_name_H-M   'P 1'
#
loop_
_entity.id
_entity.type
_entity.pdbx_description
1 polymer ?
#
loop_
_entity_poly.entity_id
_entity_poly.type
_entity_poly.pdbx_seq_one_letter_code
_entity_poly.pdbx_strand_id
1 'polypeptide(L)'
;MAPDIRQDDNCGGINNNAFQGGEKLVYKLYYNWKFVWIPAGEVKFNVIENEDDFEVHVTGKTYESYNSFFEVDDKFYSKMNKETLLPTDFLRDIKEGKYVKYDSISFDQ
;
A
#
# COMPACT_ATOMS: atom_id res chain seq x y z
N MET A 1 10.62 -37.10 -35.51
CA MET A 1 9.51 -36.12 -35.41
C MET A 1 9.54 -35.64 -33.97
N ALA A 2 10.18 -34.49 -33.73
CA ALA A 2 10.22 -33.90 -32.39
C ALA A 2 8.84 -33.30 -32.09
N PRO A 3 8.36 -33.33 -30.84
CA PRO A 3 7.11 -32.70 -30.48
C PRO A 3 7.24 -31.19 -30.69
N ASP A 4 6.21 -30.62 -31.30
CA ASP A 4 5.99 -29.19 -31.44
C ASP A 4 5.76 -28.59 -30.05
N ILE A 5 6.77 -27.88 -29.54
CA ILE A 5 6.64 -27.09 -28.32
C ILE A 5 5.79 -25.89 -28.71
N ARG A 6 4.48 -25.97 -28.48
CA ARG A 6 3.64 -24.77 -28.47
C ARG A 6 4.18 -23.88 -27.36
N GLN A 7 4.84 -22.79 -27.74
CA GLN A 7 4.96 -21.64 -26.85
C GLN A 7 3.52 -21.21 -26.60
N ASP A 8 3.02 -21.44 -25.38
CA ASP A 8 1.83 -20.76 -24.93
C ASP A 8 2.19 -19.27 -24.88
N ASP A 9 1.82 -18.56 -25.93
CA ASP A 9 1.94 -17.11 -26.12
C ASP A 9 1.02 -16.37 -25.13
N ASN A 10 1.24 -16.58 -23.83
CA ASN A 10 0.60 -15.82 -22.76
C ASN A 10 1.64 -14.97 -22.03
N CYS A 11 2.47 -14.26 -22.78
CA CYS A 11 3.20 -13.08 -22.30
C CYS A 11 2.29 -11.83 -22.29
N GLY A 12 0.99 -12.01 -21.99
CA GLY A 12 0.09 -10.91 -21.70
C GLY A 12 0.32 -10.45 -20.27
N GLY A 13 0.43 -9.14 -20.06
CA GLY A 13 0.65 -8.53 -18.75
C GLY A 13 -0.26 -9.10 -17.65
N ILE A 14 0.16 -8.93 -16.40
CA ILE A 14 -0.57 -9.44 -15.25
C ILE A 14 -1.95 -8.76 -15.20
N ASN A 15 -3.01 -9.56 -15.20
CA ASN A 15 -4.36 -9.04 -15.02
C ASN A 15 -4.60 -8.69 -13.53
N ASN A 16 -4.63 -7.40 -13.21
CA ASN A 16 -4.88 -6.93 -11.86
C ASN A 16 -6.35 -7.11 -11.46
N ASN A 17 -6.59 -7.96 -10.45
CA ASN A 17 -7.91 -8.16 -9.84
C ASN A 17 -7.92 -7.79 -8.35
N ALA A 18 -6.84 -7.20 -7.82
CA ALA A 18 -6.68 -6.90 -6.40
C ALA A 18 -7.19 -5.50 -6.03
N PHE A 19 -7.06 -4.55 -6.96
CA PHE A 19 -7.49 -3.16 -6.80
C PHE A 19 -7.73 -2.55 -8.18
N GLN A 20 -8.37 -1.38 -8.23
CA GLN A 20 -8.55 -0.59 -9.44
C GLN A 20 -8.03 0.84 -9.29
N GLY A 21 -7.82 1.54 -10.41
CA GLY A 21 -7.48 2.95 -10.38
C GLY A 21 -8.54 3.82 -9.71
N GLY A 22 -8.08 4.82 -8.94
CA GLY A 22 -8.96 5.69 -8.17
C GLY A 22 -9.57 5.04 -6.92
N GLU A 23 -9.25 3.77 -6.63
CA GLU A 23 -9.76 3.07 -5.46
C GLU A 23 -9.32 3.75 -4.16
N LYS A 24 -10.26 3.88 -3.23
CA LYS A 24 -10.04 4.42 -1.89
C LYS A 24 -10.60 3.46 -0.87
N LEU A 25 -9.76 3.07 0.08
CA LEU A 25 -10.13 2.13 1.13
C LEU A 25 -9.74 2.70 2.49
N VAL A 26 -10.65 2.63 3.44
CA VAL A 26 -10.43 3.14 4.80
C VAL A 26 -10.72 2.04 5.80
N TYR A 27 -9.70 1.66 6.56
CA TYR A 27 -9.83 0.73 7.67
C TYR A 27 -9.79 1.48 9.00
N LYS A 28 -10.67 1.11 9.92
CA LYS A 28 -10.67 1.63 11.29
C LYS A 28 -10.02 0.62 12.22
N LEU A 29 -9.07 1.08 13.02
CA LEU A 29 -8.34 0.30 14.00
C LEU A 29 -9.00 0.44 15.36
N TYR A 30 -9.12 -0.68 16.09
CA TYR A 30 -9.71 -0.70 17.42
C TYR A 30 -8.83 -1.50 18.39
N TYR A 31 -8.68 -1.00 19.60
CA TYR A 31 -8.18 -1.79 20.73
C TYR A 31 -9.34 -2.52 21.41
N ASN A 32 -9.18 -3.82 21.65
CA ASN A 32 -10.14 -4.58 22.44
C ASN A 32 -9.75 -4.52 23.92
N TRP A 33 -10.56 -3.85 24.74
CA TRP A 33 -10.39 -3.82 26.18
C TRP A 33 -11.51 -4.58 26.88
N LYS A 34 -11.26 -5.88 27.13
CA LYS A 34 -12.17 -6.88 27.70
C LYS A 34 -13.48 -7.02 26.92
N PHE A 35 -14.41 -6.09 27.12
CA PHE A 35 -15.76 -6.10 26.54
C PHE A 35 -16.05 -4.86 25.68
N VAL A 36 -15.12 -3.91 25.59
CA VAL A 36 -15.29 -2.64 24.87
C VAL A 36 -14.26 -2.53 23.75
N TRP A 37 -14.72 -2.15 22.56
CA TRP A 37 -13.86 -1.84 21.41
C TRP A 37 -13.65 -0.34 21.32
N ILE A 38 -12.40 0.08 21.46
CA ILE A 38 -12.04 1.49 21.55
C ILE A 38 -11.40 1.89 20.21
N PRO A 39 -12.00 2.83 19.45
CA PRO A 39 -11.46 3.26 18.16
C PRO A 39 -10.14 3.99 18.37
N ALA A 40 -9.07 3.53 17.73
CA ALA A 40 -7.70 4.03 17.94
C ALA A 40 -7.21 4.92 16.79
N GLY A 41 -7.66 4.66 15.57
CA GLY A 41 -7.20 5.35 14.39
C GLY A 41 -7.71 4.73 13.10
N GLU A 42 -7.12 5.14 11.99
CA GLU A 42 -7.48 4.66 10.67
C GLU A 42 -6.26 4.50 9.76
N VAL A 43 -6.39 3.61 8.79
CA VAL A 43 -5.46 3.49 7.67
C VAL A 43 -6.25 3.76 6.39
N LYS A 44 -5.75 4.70 5.60
CA LYS A 44 -6.35 5.14 4.34
C LYS A 44 -5.44 4.74 3.20
N PHE A 45 -5.97 3.99 2.25
CA PHE A 45 -5.34 3.63 0.98
C PHE A 45 -5.96 4.48 -0.12
N ASN A 46 -5.13 4.96 -1.04
CA ASN A 46 -5.54 5.70 -2.22
C ASN A 46 -4.69 5.25 -3.41
N VAL A 47 -5.34 4.65 -4.40
CA VAL A 47 -4.71 4.24 -5.65
C VAL A 47 -4.93 5.32 -6.69
N ILE A 48 -3.85 5.81 -7.27
CA ILE A 48 -3.84 6.70 -8.44
C ILE A 48 -3.42 5.83 -9.62
N GLU A 49 -4.19 5.90 -10.70
CA GLU A 49 -3.86 5.25 -11.96
C GLU A 49 -3.37 6.32 -12.92
N ASN A 50 -2.13 6.16 -13.38
CA ASN A 50 -1.52 6.94 -14.44
C ASN A 50 -1.54 6.13 -15.75
N GLU A 51 -0.93 6.70 -16.79
CA GLU A 51 -0.82 6.06 -18.10
C GLU A 51 -0.09 4.72 -18.01
N ASP A 52 1.13 4.73 -17.47
CA ASP A 52 2.03 3.57 -17.44
C ASP A 52 2.19 2.90 -16.07
N ASP A 53 1.61 3.49 -15.02
CA ASP A 53 1.84 3.06 -13.65
C ASP A 53 0.64 3.24 -12.72
N PHE A 54 0.69 2.53 -11.60
CA PHE A 54 -0.14 2.77 -10.43
C PHE A 54 0.71 3.38 -9.31
N GLU A 55 0.17 4.40 -8.66
CA GLU A 55 0.72 4.93 -7.42
C GLU A 55 -0.22 4.63 -6.26
N VAL A 56 0.31 3.98 -5.23
CA VAL A 56 -0.45 3.63 -4.02
C VAL A 56 0.07 4.48 -2.88
N HIS A 57 -0.79 5.35 -2.36
CA HIS A 57 -0.54 6.13 -1.15
C HIS A 57 -1.27 5.50 0.03
N VAL A 58 -0.56 5.31 1.13
CA VAL A 58 -1.15 4.83 2.38
C VAL A 58 -0.83 5.81 3.49
N THR A 59 -1.84 6.18 4.28
CA THR A 59 -1.67 7.00 5.49
C THR A 59 -2.29 6.30 6.68
N GLY A 60 -1.47 6.01 7.69
CA GLY A 60 -1.90 5.48 8.98
C GLY A 60 -1.87 6.57 10.04
N LYS A 61 -3.00 6.87 10.67
CA LYS A 61 -3.09 7.90 11.71
C LYS A 61 -3.91 7.45 12.90
N THR A 62 -3.42 7.74 14.11
CA THR A 62 -4.25 7.69 15.32
C THR A 62 -5.23 8.86 15.34
N TYR A 63 -6.38 8.68 16.01
CA TYR A 63 -7.29 9.81 16.23
C TYR A 63 -6.70 10.81 17.22
N GLU A 64 -6.92 12.12 17.00
CA GLU A 64 -6.32 13.20 17.80
C GLU A 64 -6.56 13.07 19.31
N SER A 65 -7.69 12.49 19.71
CA SER A 65 -8.03 12.19 21.11
C SER A 65 -7.05 11.23 21.80
N TYR A 66 -6.19 10.53 21.04
CA TYR A 66 -5.18 9.58 21.52
C TYR A 66 -3.75 10.10 21.38
N ASN A 67 -3.51 11.28 20.79
CA ASN A 67 -2.15 11.78 20.57
C ASN A 67 -1.37 11.96 21.89
N SER A 68 -2.06 12.23 23.00
CA SER A 68 -1.45 12.33 24.33
C SER A 68 -0.98 10.98 24.91
N PHE A 69 -1.48 9.86 24.37
CA PHE A 69 -1.10 8.51 24.79
C PHE A 69 -0.07 7.90 23.84
N PHE A 70 -0.34 7.91 22.53
CA PHE A 70 0.58 7.46 21.49
C PHE A 70 0.11 7.96 20.11
N GLU A 71 0.89 8.85 19.50
CA GLU A 71 0.60 9.40 18.18
C GLU A 71 1.23 8.54 17.07
N VAL A 72 0.46 8.25 16.03
CA VAL A 72 0.94 7.65 14.77
C VAL A 72 0.59 8.59 13.62
N ASP A 73 1.58 8.89 12.77
CA ASP A 73 1.41 9.58 11.48
C ASP A 73 2.36 8.97 10.45
N ASP A 74 1.95 7.82 9.93
CA ASP A 74 2.74 7.06 8.97
C ASP A 74 2.26 7.30 7.55
N LYS A 75 3.21 7.46 6.64
CA LYS A 75 2.98 7.61 5.21
C LYS A 75 3.81 6.59 4.46
N PHE A 76 3.13 5.83 3.60
CA PHE A 76 3.76 4.94 2.65
C PHE A 76 3.37 5.33 1.24
N TYR A 77 4.29 5.10 0.32
CA TYR A 77 4.09 5.28 -1.10
C TYR A 77 4.73 4.11 -1.84
N SER A 78 4.07 3.62 -2.88
CA SER A 78 4.70 2.74 -3.86
C SER A 78 4.20 3.03 -5.26
N LYS A 79 5.14 3.02 -6.20
CA LYS A 79 4.86 3.12 -7.64
C LYS A 79 5.09 1.77 -8.27
N MET A 80 4.18 1.34 -9.15
CA MET A 80 4.21 0.01 -9.78
C MET A 80 3.96 0.14 -11.28
N ASN A 81 4.72 -0.59 -12.09
CA ASN A 81 4.45 -0.69 -13.53
C ASN A 81 3.09 -1.36 -13.76
N LYS A 82 2.29 -0.84 -14.69
CA LYS A 82 0.91 -1.27 -14.91
C LYS A 82 0.77 -2.63 -15.57
N GLU A 83 1.76 -3.02 -16.38
CA GLU A 83 1.77 -4.30 -17.10
C GLU A 83 2.29 -5.44 -16.24
N THR A 84 3.34 -5.18 -15.44
CA THR A 84 3.99 -6.21 -14.63
C THR A 84 3.54 -6.21 -13.17
N LEU A 85 2.89 -5.14 -12.71
CA LEU A 85 2.54 -4.87 -11.30
C LEU A 85 3.73 -4.90 -10.32
N LEU A 86 4.95 -4.91 -10.83
CA LEU A 86 6.15 -4.91 -10.00
C LEU A 86 6.47 -3.47 -9.55
N PRO A 87 6.90 -3.27 -8.29
CA PRO A 87 7.17 -1.93 -7.75
C PRO A 87 8.48 -1.34 -8.27
N THR A 88 8.44 -0.14 -8.84
CA THR A 88 9.65 0.60 -9.26
C THR A 88 10.21 1.44 -8.11
N ASP A 89 9.32 1.95 -7.26
CA ASP A 89 9.67 2.82 -6.15
C ASP A 89 8.85 2.49 -4.91
N PHE A 90 9.48 2.67 -3.76
CA PHE A 90 8.85 2.58 -2.45
C PHE A 90 9.40 3.66 -1.52
N LEU A 91 8.53 4.27 -0.73
CA LEU A 91 8.91 5.23 0.30
C LEU A 91 8.10 4.97 1.58
N ARG A 92 8.76 5.17 2.72
CA ARG A 92 8.13 5.24 4.04
C ARG A 92 8.61 6.47 4.81
N ASP A 93 7.67 7.20 5.39
CA ASP A 93 7.88 8.25 6.38
C ASP A 93 7.02 7.89 7.60
N ILE A 94 7.66 7.32 8.61
CA ILE A 94 7.02 6.74 9.80
C ILE A 94 7.25 7.67 10.98
N LYS A 95 6.19 7.92 11.75
CA LYS A 95 6.22 8.68 13.01
C LYS A 95 5.30 8.01 14.01
N GLU A 96 5.88 7.24 14.91
CA GLU A 96 5.16 6.47 15.94
C GLU A 96 5.70 6.85 17.32
N GLY A 97 5.07 7.84 17.95
CA GLY A 97 5.52 8.45 19.19
C GLY A 97 6.92 9.04 19.06
N LYS A 98 7.92 8.37 19.65
CA LYS A 98 9.33 8.79 19.58
C LYS A 98 10.11 8.11 18.44
N TYR A 99 9.54 7.08 17.82
CA TYR A 99 10.16 6.38 16.71
C TYR A 99 9.89 7.14 15.41
N VAL A 100 10.95 7.44 14.69
CA VAL A 100 10.88 8.12 13.39
C VAL A 100 11.74 7.36 12.40
N LYS A 101 11.21 7.10 11.21
CA LYS A 101 11.98 6.46 10.14
C LYS A 101 11.56 6.99 8.78
N TYR A 102 12.55 7.50 8.06
CA TYR A 102 12.42 7.84 6.66
C TYR A 102 13.30 6.91 5.83
N ASP A 103 12.76 6.33 4.77
CA ASP A 103 13.49 5.42 3.89
C ASP A 103 12.84 5.36 2.51
N SER A 104 13.64 5.14 1.49
CA SER A 104 13.19 5.01 0.10
C SER A 104 14.01 3.97 -0.64
N ILE A 105 13.35 3.17 -1.47
CA ILE A 105 13.95 2.13 -2.28
C ILE A 105 13.53 2.35 -3.72
N SER A 106 14.51 2.33 -4.63
CA SER A 106 14.27 2.21 -6.06
C SER A 106 14.68 0.80 -6.49
N PHE A 107 13.84 0.14 -7.25
CA PHE A 107 14.01 -1.25 -7.66
C PHE A 107 14.54 -1.30 -9.09
N ASP A 108 15.65 -2.01 -9.28
CA ASP A 108 16.19 -2.36 -10.60
C ASP A 108 15.55 -3.68 -11.02
N GLN A 109 14.75 -3.66 -12.10
CA GLN A 109 13.91 -4.76 -12.55
C GLN A 109 14.32 -5.31 -13.91
#